data_AF-A0A371ECJ9-F1
#
_entry.id   AF-A0A371ECJ9-F1
#
_cell.length_a   1.000
_cell.length_b   1.000
_cell.length_c   1.000
_cell.angle_alpha   90.00
_cell.angle_beta   90.00
_cell.angle_gamma   90.00
#
_symmetry.space_group_name_H-M   'P 1'
#
loop_
_entity.id
_entity.type
_entity.pdbx_description
1 polymer ?
#
loop_
_entity_poly.entity_id
_entity_poly.type
_entity_poly.pdbx_seq_one_letter_code
_entity_poly.pdbx_strand_id
1 'polypeptide(L)' 'MRGSNIEINYHFVQEKVLVKEIITEFVNSNDQLAYILTKSLRGPQIQFICSKLGLVTSQHIPYSI' A
#
# COMPACT_ATOMS: atom_id res chain seq x y z
N MET A 1 0.05 -31.36 7.40
CA MET A 1 0.10 -30.80 6.03
C MET A 1 0.12 -29.28 6.13
N ARG A 2 1.20 -28.63 5.66
CA ARG A 2 1.28 -27.17 5.53
C ARG A 2 0.90 -26.85 4.07
N GLY A 3 -0.26 -26.25 3.87
CA GLY A 3 -0.77 -25.86 2.53
C GLY A 3 -2.28 -25.80 2.45
N SER A 4 -2.98 -26.72 3.13
CA SER A 4 -4.44 -26.82 3.08
C SER A 4 -5.16 -25.61 3.67
N ASN A 5 -4.69 -25.05 4.79
CA ASN A 5 -5.39 -23.93 5.42
C ASN A 5 -5.37 -22.64 4.59
N ILE A 6 -4.31 -22.40 3.81
CA ILE A 6 -4.20 -21.20 2.97
C ILE A 6 -5.11 -21.36 1.74
N GLU A 7 -5.08 -22.53 1.11
CA GLU A 7 -5.93 -22.87 -0.03
C GLU A 7 -7.42 -22.83 0.35
N ILE A 8 -7.80 -23.42 1.49
CA ILE A 8 -9.17 -23.41 2.01
C ILE A 8 -9.65 -21.98 2.27
N ASN A 9 -8.84 -21.16 2.93
CA ASN A 9 -9.20 -19.76 3.21
C ASN A 9 -9.32 -18.94 1.92
N TYR A 10 -8.48 -19.19 0.93
CA TYR A 10 -8.56 -18.54 -0.38
C TYR A 10 -9.87 -18.87 -1.09
N HIS A 11 -10.22 -20.15 -1.16
CA HIS A 11 -11.50 -20.58 -1.76
C HIS A 11 -12.71 -20.03 -1.02
N PHE A 12 -12.67 -20.02 0.32
CA PHE A 12 -13.74 -19.44 1.13
C PHE A 12 -13.94 -17.95 0.84
N VAL A 13 -12.86 -17.15 0.82
CA VAL A 13 -12.96 -15.72 0.53
C VAL A 13 -13.42 -15.48 -0.91
N GLN A 14 -12.94 -16.26 -1.89
CA GLN A 14 -13.43 -16.15 -3.27
C GLN A 14 -14.93 -16.43 -3.39
N GLU A 15 -15.43 -17.49 -2.75
CA GLU A 15 -16.85 -17.83 -2.76
C GLU A 15 -17.69 -16.69 -2.18
N LYS A 16 -17.24 -16.13 -1.04
CA LYS A 16 -17.88 -15.01 -0.36
C LYS A 16 -17.91 -13.72 -1.18
N VAL A 17 -16.88 -13.47 -1.99
CA VAL A 17 -16.86 -12.35 -2.95
C VAL A 17 -17.84 -12.61 -4.11
N LEU A 18 -17.90 -13.84 -4.63
CA LEU A 18 -18.81 -14.19 -5.74
C LEU A 18 -20.29 -14.06 -5.35
N VAL A 19 -20.65 -14.48 -4.13
CA VAL A 19 -22.02 -14.29 -3.61
C VAL A 19 -22.29 -12.85 -3.14
N LYS A 20 -21.34 -11.93 -3.35
CA LYS A 20 -21.40 -10.51 -2.97
C LYS A 20 -21.61 -10.26 -1.48
N GLU A 21 -21.29 -11.24 -0.63
CA GLU A 21 -21.26 -11.09 0.82
C GLU A 21 -20.04 -10.28 1.26
N ILE A 22 -18.93 -10.41 0.53
CA ILE A 22 -17.75 -9.55 0.65
C ILE A 22 -17.68 -8.66 -0.58
N ILE A 23 -17.76 -7.34 -0.37
CA ILE A 23 -17.53 -6.33 -1.40
C ILE A 23 -16.07 -5.91 -1.29
N THR A 24 -15.31 -6.03 -2.38
CA THR A 24 -13.93 -5.56 -2.46
C THR A 24 -13.84 -4.36 -3.40
N GLU A 25 -13.13 -3.34 -2.97
CA GLU A 25 -12.76 -2.21 -3.81
C GLU A 25 -11.32 -2.38 -4.30
N PHE A 26 -11.07 -2.02 -5.56
CA PHE A 26 -9.74 -2.02 -6.10
C PHE A 26 -8.97 -0.80 -5.57
N VAL A 27 -7.88 -1.05 -4.86
CA VAL A 27 -6.93 -0.02 -4.42
C VAL A 27 -5.65 -0.17 -5.23
N ASN A 28 -5.14 0.94 -5.77
CA ASN A 28 -3.87 0.93 -6.50
C ASN A 28 -2.73 0.45 -5.57
N SER A 29 -1.79 -0.34 -6.07
CA SER A 29 -0.66 -0.83 -5.25
C SER A 29 0.16 0.30 -4.62
N ASN A 30 0.25 1.46 -5.26
CA ASN A 30 0.94 2.62 -4.70
C ASN A 30 0.21 3.23 -3.49
N ASP A 31 -1.09 3.00 -3.39
CA ASP A 31 -1.96 3.47 -2.31
C ASP A 31 -2.20 2.36 -1.27
N GLN A 32 -1.75 1.14 -1.55
CA GLN A 32 -1.87 0.01 -0.64
C GLN A 32 -0.90 0.19 0.53
N LEU A 33 -1.44 0.41 1.74
CA LEU A 33 -0.65 0.61 2.95
C LEU A 33 0.37 -0.50 3.21
N ALA A 34 0.01 -1.76 2.92
CA ALA A 34 0.94 -2.88 3.05
C ALA A 34 2.13 -2.76 2.09
N TYR A 35 1.92 -2.29 0.86
CA TYR A 35 2.99 -2.05 -0.10
C TYR A 35 3.89 -0.90 0.35
N ILE A 36 3.30 0.18 0.87
CA ILE A 36 4.01 1.32 1.46
C ILE A 36 4.88 0.88 2.66
N LEU A 37 4.40 -0.04 3.49
CA LEU A 37 5.11 -0.51 4.69
C LEU A 37 6.11 -1.64 4.44
N THR A 38 5.94 -2.43 3.37
CA THR A 38 6.79 -3.60 3.07
C THR A 38 7.75 -3.39 1.92
N LYS A 39 7.60 -2.33 1.12
CA LYS A 39 8.50 -1.97 0.03
C LYS A 39 9.20 -0.65 0.33
N SER A 40 10.44 -0.55 -0.13
CA SER A 40 11.15 0.73 -0.13
C SER A 40 10.34 1.76 -0.91
N LEU A 41 9.94 2.84 -0.24
CA LEU A 41 9.17 3.93 -0.83
C LEU A 41 10.02 4.61 -1.91
N ARG A 42 9.45 4.79 -3.11
CA ARG A 42 10.12 5.51 -4.18
C ARG A 42 10.12 7.01 -3.85
N GLY A 43 11.14 7.75 -4.30
CA GLY A 43 11.31 9.18 -4.00
C GLY A 43 10.04 10.04 -4.12
N PRO A 44 9.21 9.90 -5.17
CA PRO A 44 7.96 10.65 -5.30
C PRO A 44 6.91 10.35 -4.21
N GLN A 45 6.80 9.09 -3.76
CA GLN A 45 5.86 8.71 -2.68
C GLN A 45 6.32 9.28 -1.34
N ILE A 46 7.63 9.29 -1.09
CA ILE A 46 8.21 9.93 0.10
C ILE A 46 7.88 11.43 0.08
N GLN A 47 8.09 12.13 -1.04
CA GLN A 47 7.75 13.55 -1.17
C GLN A 47 6.26 13.82 -0.96
N PHE A 48 5.37 12.97 -1.49
CA PHE A 48 3.93 13.09 -1.28
C PHE A 48 3.56 12.94 0.20
N ILE A 49 4.08 11.91 0.87
CA ILE A 49 3.84 11.67 2.30
C ILE A 49 4.42 12.82 3.14
N CYS A 50 5.63 13.27 2.85
CA CYS A 50 6.26 14.42 3.52
C CYS A 50 5.41 15.69 3.37
N SER A 51 4.91 15.97 2.16
CA SER A 51 4.01 17.10 1.90
C SER A 51 2.71 17.01 2.69
N LYS A 52 2.12 15.82 2.81
CA LYS A 52 0.92 15.57 3.64
C LYS A 52 1.18 15.74 5.14
N LEU A 53 2.39 15.44 5.59
CA LEU A 53 2.80 15.57 7.00
C LEU A 53 3.34 16.97 7.34
N GLY A 54 3.33 17.92 6.40
CA GLY A 54 3.91 19.25 6.59
C GLY A 54 5.45 19.25 6.69
N LEU A 55 6.08 18.13 6.32
CA LEU A 55 7.52 18.00 6.23
C LEU A 55 7.96 18.57 4.88
N VAL A 56 8.36 19.83 4.86
CA VAL A 56 9.16 20.36 3.76
C VAL A 56 10.51 19.66 3.80
N THR A 57 10.73 18.71 2.89
CA THR A 57 12.09 18.21 2.65
C THR A 57 12.89 19.40 2.14
N SER A 58 13.72 19.96 3.00
CA SER A 58 14.64 21.04 2.67
C SER A 58 15.65 20.52 1.64
N GLN A 59 15.28 20.54 0.37
CA GLN A 59 16.17 20.46 -0.78
C GLN A 59 16.03 21.76 -1.58
N HIS A 60 16.26 22.87 -0.91
CA HIS A 60 16.73 24.08 -1.56
C HIS A 60 17.47 24.95 -0.53
N ILE A 61 18.73 24.59 -0.24
CA ILE A 61 19.72 25.63 0.03
C ILE A 61 20.36 25.89 -1.35
N PRO A 62 19.87 26.84 -2.15
CA PRO A 62 20.70 27.34 -3.24
C PRO A 62 21.86 28.07 -2.55
N TYR A 63 23.08 27.66 -2.90
CA TYR A 63 24.31 28.42 -2.79
C TYR A 63 24.18 29.76 -2.04
N SER A 64 24.59 29.78 -0.77
CA SER A 64 24.84 31.01 -0.04
C SER A 64 26.29 31.05 0.39
N ILE A 65 27.02 31.92 -0.33
CA ILE A 65 28.27 32.67 -0.03
C ILE A 65 29.52 31.88 0.34
#